data_AF-A0A7Z9I4M6-F1
#
_entry.id   AF-A0A7Z9I4M6-F1
#
_cell.length_a   1.000
_cell.length_b   1.000
_cell.length_c   1.000
_cell.angle_alpha   90.00
_cell.angle_beta   90.00
_cell.angle_gamma   90.00
#
_symmetry.space_group_name_H-M   'P 1'
#
loop_
_entity.id
_entity.type
_entity.pdbx_description
1 polymer ?
#
loop_
_entity_poly.entity_id
_entity_poly.type
_entity_poly.pdbx_seq_one_letter_code
_entity_poly.pdbx_strand_id
1 'polypeptide(L)'
;MRKIEEEEIKENWPSAVEGDLEHPELGFIHYWTGEQRGRIVLRFSYEGQAEGESEKMFFINLSQEAWVLSHISTFKSQDSKLKLMKIQSFKEQDELIKKYRSLIDLFLESRKKRNHF
;
A
#
# COMPACT_ATOMS: atom_id res chain seq x y z
N MET A 1 19.72 -1.21 -6.04
CA MET A 1 18.57 -2.04 -6.48
C MET A 1 18.02 -1.39 -7.74
N ARG A 2 17.51 -2.16 -8.72
CA ARG A 2 16.83 -1.56 -9.88
C ARG A 2 15.52 -0.96 -9.37
N LYS A 3 15.25 0.31 -9.70
CA LYS A 3 13.96 0.95 -9.43
C LYS A 3 12.89 0.15 -10.16
N ILE A 4 11.90 -0.35 -9.43
CA ILE A 4 10.78 -1.08 -10.05
C ILE A 4 9.89 -0.03 -10.71
N GLU A 5 9.72 -0.13 -12.02
CA GLU A 5 8.86 0.77 -12.78
C GLU A 5 7.39 0.45 -12.49
N GLU A 6 6.53 1.47 -12.53
CA GLU A 6 5.10 1.26 -12.24
C GLU A 6 4.43 0.32 -13.24
N GLU A 7 4.94 0.27 -14.48
CA GLU A 7 4.49 -0.68 -15.50
C GLU A 7 4.79 -2.13 -15.12
N GLU A 8 5.97 -2.42 -14.53
CA GLU A 8 6.30 -3.77 -14.05
C GLU A 8 5.35 -4.19 -12.90
N ILE A 9 4.92 -3.24 -12.07
CA ILE A 9 3.93 -3.50 -11.00
C ILE A 9 2.56 -3.82 -11.61
N LYS A 10 2.12 -3.07 -12.63
CA LYS A 10 0.86 -3.32 -13.36
C LYS A 10 0.80 -4.74 -13.91
N GLU A 11 1.87 -5.19 -14.55
CA GLU A 11 1.95 -6.54 -15.12
C GLU A 11 1.84 -7.64 -14.05
N ASN A 12 2.41 -7.39 -12.86
CA ASN A 12 2.45 -8.36 -11.78
C ASN A 12 1.26 -8.25 -10.80
N TRP A 13 0.43 -7.21 -10.92
CA TRP A 13 -0.80 -7.02 -10.15
C TRP A 13 -1.96 -6.50 -11.03
N PRO A 14 -2.39 -7.27 -12.03
CA PRO A 14 -3.35 -6.82 -13.05
C PRO A 14 -4.77 -6.55 -12.49
N SER A 15 -5.08 -7.06 -11.30
CA SER A 15 -6.35 -6.80 -10.62
C SER A 15 -6.34 -5.55 -9.74
N ALA A 16 -5.22 -4.83 -9.67
CA ALA A 16 -5.12 -3.60 -8.91
C ALA A 16 -5.98 -2.50 -9.53
N VAL A 17 -6.68 -1.77 -8.66
CA VAL A 17 -7.41 -0.56 -8.98
C VAL A 17 -6.54 0.63 -8.59
N GLU A 18 -6.43 1.57 -9.53
CA GLU A 18 -5.71 2.83 -9.37
C GLU A 18 -6.66 3.94 -8.90
N GLY A 19 -6.12 4.94 -8.24
CA GLY A 19 -6.80 6.21 -8.07
C GLY A 19 -5.98 7.19 -7.27
N ASP A 20 -6.60 8.34 -6.98
CA ASP A 20 -5.90 9.45 -6.36
C ASP A 20 -6.65 9.99 -5.14
N LEU A 21 -5.90 10.57 -4.20
CA LEU A 21 -6.38 11.19 -2.96
C LEU A 21 -5.57 12.45 -2.69
N GLU A 22 -6.20 13.44 -2.05
CA GLU A 22 -5.51 14.62 -1.54
C GLU A 22 -5.31 14.47 -0.03
N HIS A 23 -4.05 14.47 0.42
CA HIS A 23 -3.69 14.43 1.83
C HIS A 23 -3.27 15.81 2.32
N PRO A 24 -3.78 16.27 3.47
CA PRO A 24 -3.58 17.64 3.94
C PRO A 24 -2.11 18.03 4.12
N GLU A 25 -1.25 17.07 4.48
CA GLU A 25 0.18 17.32 4.71
C GLU A 25 1.09 16.82 3.59
N LEU A 26 0.65 15.84 2.80
CA LEU A 26 1.50 15.12 1.84
C LEU A 26 1.16 15.49 0.39
N GLY A 27 0.12 16.30 0.21
CA GLY A 27 -0.37 16.71 -1.10
C GLY A 27 -1.05 15.56 -1.84
N PHE A 28 -0.83 15.51 -3.16
CA PHE A 28 -1.47 14.54 -4.03
C PHE A 28 -0.82 13.16 -3.89
N ILE A 29 -1.66 12.16 -3.58
CA ILE A 29 -1.26 10.77 -3.43
C ILE A 29 -1.91 9.96 -4.53
N HIS A 30 -1.07 9.29 -5.31
CA HIS A 30 -1.50 8.22 -6.18
C HIS A 30 -1.45 6.89 -5.43
N TYR A 31 -2.50 6.06 -5.55
CA TYR A 31 -2.54 4.76 -4.88
C TYR A 31 -2.97 3.64 -5.82
N TRP A 32 -2.54 2.44 -5.42
CA TRP A 32 -2.87 1.17 -6.04
C TRP A 32 -3.45 0.27 -4.97
N THR A 33 -4.61 -0.33 -5.23
CA THR A 33 -5.25 -1.21 -4.26
C THR A 33 -5.88 -2.44 -4.89
N GLY A 34 -5.96 -3.53 -4.14
CA GLY A 34 -6.62 -4.76 -4.54
C GLY A 34 -6.71 -5.70 -3.35
N GLU A 35 -7.18 -6.92 -3.61
CA GLU A 35 -7.35 -7.92 -2.56
C GLU A 35 -6.44 -9.13 -2.78
N GLN A 36 -5.78 -9.58 -1.73
CA GLN A 36 -4.94 -10.78 -1.75
C GLN A 36 -5.15 -11.60 -0.49
N ARG A 37 -5.63 -12.84 -0.66
CA ARG A 37 -5.91 -13.79 0.44
C ARG A 37 -6.82 -13.18 1.54
N GLY A 38 -7.86 -12.44 1.13
CA GLY A 38 -8.81 -11.80 2.04
C GLY A 38 -8.29 -10.54 2.74
N ARG A 39 -7.14 -10.00 2.30
CA ARG A 39 -6.57 -8.75 2.83
C ARG A 39 -6.60 -7.67 1.77
N ILE A 40 -6.81 -6.44 2.20
CA ILE A 40 -6.56 -5.28 1.34
C ILE A 40 -5.05 -5.15 1.19
N VAL A 41 -4.61 -4.98 -0.04
CA VAL A 41 -3.25 -4.57 -0.34
C VAL A 41 -3.34 -3.13 -0.84
N LEU A 42 -2.48 -2.27 -0.31
CA LEU A 42 -2.41 -0.86 -0.66
C LEU A 42 -0.95 -0.50 -0.97
N ARG A 43 -0.73 0.30 -2.01
CA ARG A 43 0.54 0.99 -2.29
C ARG A 43 0.21 2.45 -2.53
N PHE A 44 1.08 3.35 -2.10
CA PHE A 44 0.95 4.78 -2.33
C PHE A 44 2.26 5.39 -2.84
N SER A 45 2.14 6.40 -3.67
CA SER A 45 3.22 7.26 -4.14
C SER A 45 2.81 8.72 -4.08
N TYR A 46 3.73 9.58 -3.65
CA TYR A 46 3.54 11.04 -3.61
C TYR A 46 4.88 11.75 -3.77
N GLU A 47 4.84 13.05 -4.07
CA GLU A 47 6.05 13.86 -4.28
C GLU A 47 6.86 14.03 -2.98
N GLY A 48 8.19 13.96 -3.06
CA GLY A 48 9.06 14.10 -1.90
C GLY A 48 9.07 12.89 -0.96
N GLN A 49 8.39 11.79 -1.33
CA GLN A 49 8.41 10.55 -0.58
C GLN A 49 9.83 9.95 -0.52
N ALA A 50 10.24 9.47 0.65
CA ALA A 50 11.57 8.90 0.86
C ALA A 50 11.83 7.67 -0.04
N GLU A 51 13.10 7.45 -0.40
CA GLU A 51 13.51 6.35 -1.28
C GLU A 51 13.00 4.99 -0.75
N GLY A 52 12.42 4.18 -1.65
CA GLY A 52 11.89 2.86 -1.34
C GLY A 52 10.53 2.84 -0.62
N GLU A 53 9.98 3.97 -0.17
CA GLU A 53 8.64 4.01 0.42
C GLU A 53 7.54 3.76 -0.61
N SER A 54 7.70 4.27 -1.84
CA SER A 54 6.74 4.06 -2.93
C SER A 54 6.69 2.62 -3.45
N GLU A 55 7.67 1.80 -3.09
CA GLU A 55 7.72 0.38 -3.44
C GLU A 55 6.96 -0.49 -2.43
N LYS A 56 6.59 0.08 -1.28
CA LYS A 56 5.96 -0.65 -0.18
C LYS A 56 4.52 -1.00 -0.51
N MET A 57 4.18 -2.24 -0.17
CA MET A 57 2.84 -2.79 -0.21
C MET A 57 2.37 -3.10 1.21
N PHE A 58 1.28 -2.46 1.60
CA PHE A 58 0.68 -2.49 2.92
C PHE A 58 -0.46 -3.50 2.92
N PHE A 59 -0.30 -4.59 3.65
CA PHE A 59 -1.35 -5.59 3.81
C PHE A 59 -2.19 -5.23 5.02
N ILE A 60 -3.46 -4.92 4.80
CA ILE A 60 -4.39 -4.40 5.81
C ILE A 60 -5.50 -5.43 6.00
N ASN A 61 -5.71 -5.84 7.26
CA ASN A 61 -6.91 -6.57 7.66
C ASN A 61 -7.95 -5.56 8.13
N LEU A 62 -9.20 -5.73 7.69
CA LEU A 62 -10.33 -5.05 8.31
C LEU A 62 -10.85 -5.92 9.45
N SER A 63 -10.99 -5.35 10.64
CA SER A 63 -11.79 -5.92 11.73
C SER A 63 -13.10 -5.16 11.87
N GLN A 64 -14.00 -5.64 12.73
CA GLN A 64 -15.29 -5.00 12.97
C GLN A 64 -15.16 -3.58 13.55
N GLU A 65 -14.05 -3.29 14.23
CA GLU A 65 -13.86 -2.03 14.98
C GLU A 65 -12.73 -1.15 14.41
N ALA A 66 -11.75 -1.72 13.71
CA ALA A 66 -10.58 -1.00 13.21
C ALA A 66 -9.91 -1.73 12.03
N TRP A 67 -8.89 -1.13 11.45
CA TRP A 67 -7.98 -1.82 10.54
C TRP A 67 -6.68 -2.19 11.27
N VAL A 68 -6.03 -3.26 10.82
CA VAL A 68 -4.75 -3.73 11.37
C VAL A 68 -3.75 -3.89 10.22
N LEU A 69 -2.60 -3.22 10.34
CA LEU A 69 -1.48 -3.48 9.44
C LEU A 69 -0.93 -4.89 9.72
N SER A 70 -1.04 -5.79 8.74
CA SER A 70 -0.65 -7.20 8.85
C SER A 70 0.82 -7.42 8.56
N HIS A 71 1.36 -6.74 7.54
CA HIS A 71 2.78 -6.65 7.24
C HIS A 71 2.99 -5.65 6.11
N ILE A 72 4.26 -5.29 5.90
CA ILE A 72 4.71 -4.55 4.74
C ILE A 72 5.58 -5.48 3.89
N SER A 73 5.34 -5.44 2.59
CA SER A 73 6.15 -6.13 1.59
C SER A 73 6.70 -5.13 0.57
N THR A 74 7.68 -5.54 -0.21
CA THR A 74 8.10 -4.87 -1.44
C THR A 74 8.25 -5.91 -2.54
N PHE A 75 8.13 -5.50 -3.79
CA PHE A 75 8.55 -6.38 -4.87
C PHE A 75 10.07 -6.49 -4.90
N LYS A 76 10.57 -7.69 -5.15
CA LYS A 76 11.96 -7.93 -5.54
C LYS A 76 11.99 -8.70 -6.83
N SER A 77 12.85 -8.28 -7.74
CA SER A 77 13.17 -9.08 -8.93
C SER A 77 13.95 -10.32 -8.49
N GLN A 78 13.40 -11.50 -8.74
CA GLN A 78 14.02 -12.79 -8.52
C GLN A 78 13.73 -13.68 -9.72
N ASP A 79 14.79 -14.18 -10.38
CA ASP A 79 14.69 -15.05 -11.56
C ASP A 79 13.85 -14.44 -12.69
N SER A 80 14.07 -13.15 -12.98
CA SER A 80 13.34 -12.36 -13.99
C SER A 80 11.83 -12.23 -13.74
N LYS A 81 11.36 -12.47 -12.50
CA LYS A 81 9.98 -12.26 -12.07
C LYS A 81 9.95 -11.38 -10.81
N LEU A 82 8.91 -10.55 -10.67
CA LEU A 82 8.70 -9.84 -9.41
C LEU A 82 8.05 -10.78 -8.40
N LYS A 83 8.68 -10.89 -7.22
CA LYS A 83 8.12 -11.59 -6.07
C LYS A 83 7.89 -10.62 -4.93
N LEU A 84 6.71 -10.72 -4.33
CA LEU A 84 6.36 -10.00 -3.10
C LEU A 84 7.17 -10.57 -1.94
N MET A 85 8.12 -9.77 -1.45
CA MET A 85 8.99 -10.12 -0.34
C MET A 85 8.55 -9.33 0.88
N LYS A 86 8.14 -10.06 1.93
CA LYS A 86 7.83 -9.46 3.22
C LYS A 86 9.10 -8.84 3.80
N ILE A 87 9.07 -7.52 4.03
CA ILE A 87 10.22 -6.79 4.57
C ILE A 87 10.10 -6.59 6.09
N GLN A 88 8.90 -6.71 6.66
CA GLN A 88 8.73 -6.53 8.10
C GLN A 88 7.61 -7.40 8.68
N SER A 89 7.95 -8.15 9.73
CA SER A 89 7.03 -8.82 10.68
C SER A 89 7.20 -8.14 12.03
N PHE A 90 6.10 -7.69 12.63
CA PHE A 90 6.15 -6.65 13.67
C PHE A 90 6.73 -7.10 15.02
N LYS A 91 7.74 -6.34 15.48
CA LYS A 91 7.99 -6.06 16.91
C LYS A 91 7.60 -4.62 17.29
N GLU A 92 7.57 -3.69 16.33
CA GLU A 92 7.31 -2.25 16.51
C GLU A 92 6.06 -1.82 15.70
N GLN A 93 4.92 -2.43 15.99
CA GLN A 93 3.69 -2.19 15.23
C GLN A 93 3.17 -0.75 15.41
N ASP A 94 3.35 -0.17 16.59
CA ASP A 94 2.78 1.13 16.94
C ASP A 94 3.42 2.30 16.17
N GLU A 95 4.73 2.27 15.96
CA GLU A 95 5.44 3.33 15.24
C GLU A 95 5.09 3.32 13.75
N LEU A 96 5.05 2.12 13.15
CA LEU A 96 4.66 1.96 11.75
C LEU A 96 3.20 2.32 11.54
N ILE A 97 2.31 1.91 12.45
CA ILE A 97 0.92 2.37 12.42
C ILE A 97 0.92 3.89 12.49
N LYS A 98 1.54 4.53 13.48
CA LYS A 98 1.57 6.00 13.60
C LYS A 98 2.05 6.68 12.33
N LYS A 99 3.14 6.19 11.72
CA LYS A 99 3.71 6.75 10.48
C LYS A 99 2.75 6.68 9.29
N TYR A 100 2.06 5.56 9.11
CA TYR A 100 1.24 5.32 7.92
C TYR A 100 -0.27 5.49 8.18
N ARG A 101 -0.65 5.83 9.41
CA ARG A 101 -2.05 5.86 9.84
C ARG A 101 -2.86 6.84 9.01
N SER A 102 -2.38 8.06 8.86
CA SER A 102 -3.11 9.11 8.13
C SER A 102 -3.37 8.70 6.67
N LEU A 103 -2.39 8.09 6.02
CA LEU A 103 -2.50 7.58 4.65
C LEU A 103 -3.53 6.44 4.53
N ILE A 104 -3.45 5.45 5.44
CA ILE A 104 -4.34 4.29 5.41
C ILE A 104 -5.76 4.67 5.80
N ASP A 105 -5.94 5.52 6.81
CA ASP A 105 -7.24 6.04 7.23
C ASP A 105 -7.91 6.81 6.07
N LEU A 106 -7.17 7.73 5.42
CA LEU A 106 -7.67 8.49 4.27
C LEU A 106 -8.13 7.57 3.13
N PHE A 107 -7.32 6.57 2.80
CA PHE A 107 -7.68 5.58 1.78
C PHE A 107 -8.96 4.80 2.16
N LEU A 108 -9.05 4.31 3.40
CA LEU A 108 -10.19 3.52 3.86
C LEU A 108 -11.48 4.34 3.91
N GLU A 109 -11.42 5.61 4.30
CA GLU A 109 -12.55 6.53 4.25
C GLU A 109 -13.03 6.75 2.81
N SER A 110 -12.11 6.98 1.87
CA SER A 110 -12.41 7.09 0.44
C SER A 110 -13.03 5.79 -0.11
N ARG A 111 -12.53 4.63 0.29
CA ARG A 111 -13.09 3.32 -0.09
C ARG A 111 -14.51 3.14 0.45
N LYS A 112 -14.78 3.50 1.71
CA LYS A 112 -16.13 3.44 2.29
C LYS A 112 -17.11 4.31 1.51
N LYS A 113 -16.73 5.52 1.11
CA LYS A 113 -17.60 6.41 0.31
C LYS A 113 -17.95 5.81 -1.06
N ARG A 114 -17.04 5.04 -1.66
CA ARG A 114 -17.26 4.38 -2.96
C ARG A 114 -18.10 3.10 -2.88
N ASN A 115 -18.02 2.36 -1.77
CA ASN A 115 -18.76 1.11 -1.59
C ASN A 115 -20.22 1.31 -1.08
N HIS A 116 -20.72 2.54 -0.99
CA HIS A 116 -22.13 2.82 -0.60
C HIS A 116 -23.13 2.74 -1.78
N PHE A 117 -22.72 2.19 -2.93
CA PHE A 117 -23.59 1.95 -4.09
C PHE A 117 -24.00 0.49 -4.17
#